data_AF-A0A9X4L333-F1
#
_entry.id   AF-A0A9X4L333-F1
#
_cell.length_a   1.000
_cell.length_b   1.000
_cell.length_c   1.000
_cell.angle_alpha   90.00
_cell.angle_beta   90.00
_cell.angle_gamma   90.00
#
_symmetry.space_group_name_H-M   'P 1'
#
loop_
_entity.id
_entity.type
_entity.pdbx_description
1 polymer ?
#
loop_
_entity_poly.entity_id
_entity_poly.type
_entity_poly.pdbx_seq_one_letter_code
_entity_poly.pdbx_strand_id
1 'polypeptide(L)'
;MDGDTTFPTYCGTGLEDYFGGAWGFFANDRKAYETYSAPYLGYPQLIKPDGFMSASMRHGLYRWHIRDPVFFGQDFKATVQPLGWQVNAEDKQKYMHLQDDVASTAFWYQSEPHAAFPPLPDREARDVNLI
;
A
#
# COMPACT_ATOMS: atom_id res chain seq x y z
N MET A 1 16.97 3.47 -4.79
CA MET A 1 17.09 4.92 -5.00
C MET A 1 18.49 5.15 -5.51
N ASP A 2 18.67 6.01 -6.51
CA ASP A 2 19.99 6.41 -7.02
C ASP A 2 20.94 5.23 -7.28
N GLY A 3 20.44 4.18 -7.94
CA GLY A 3 21.21 2.99 -8.29
C GLY A 3 21.22 1.85 -7.28
N ASP A 4 20.46 1.91 -6.17
CA ASP A 4 20.30 0.76 -5.27
C ASP A 4 19.81 -0.48 -6.02
N THR A 5 20.51 -1.61 -5.86
CA THR A 5 20.18 -2.88 -6.52
C THR A 5 19.83 -4.01 -5.56
N THR A 6 20.58 -4.15 -4.45
CA THR A 6 20.39 -5.27 -3.52
C THR A 6 19.37 -4.98 -2.43
N PHE A 7 19.41 -3.77 -1.84
CA PHE A 7 18.54 -3.37 -0.74
C PHE A 7 18.08 -1.93 -0.95
N PRO A 8 16.86 -1.56 -0.55
CA PRO A 8 16.39 -0.19 -0.68
C PRO A 8 17.02 0.71 0.39
N THR A 9 17.36 1.96 0.02
CA THR A 9 17.76 3.00 0.97
C THR A 9 16.74 3.20 2.12
N TYR A 10 15.44 3.11 1.81
CA TYR A 10 14.36 3.17 2.79
C TYR A 10 13.58 1.87 2.81
N CYS A 11 13.49 1.25 3.99
CA CYS A 11 12.69 0.06 4.23
C CYS A 11 11.68 0.33 5.36
N GLY A 12 10.40 0.15 5.07
CA GLY A 12 9.33 0.29 6.05
C GLY A 12 9.10 -0.99 6.87
N THR A 13 8.18 -0.91 7.83
CA THR A 13 7.81 -2.03 8.72
C THR A 13 6.50 -2.71 8.34
N GLY A 14 5.55 -1.95 7.80
CA GLY A 14 4.22 -2.41 7.43
C GLY A 14 3.50 -1.36 6.60
N LEU A 15 2.46 -1.79 5.88
CA LEU A 15 1.63 -0.89 5.09
C LEU A 15 0.90 0.10 6.01
N GLU A 16 0.33 -0.40 7.09
CA GLU A 16 -0.40 0.42 8.06
C GLU A 16 0.50 1.46 8.73
N ASP A 17 1.71 1.06 9.09
CA ASP A 17 2.69 1.93 9.72
C ASP A 17 3.11 3.05 8.76
N TYR A 18 3.33 2.72 7.49
CA TYR A 18 3.68 3.70 6.46
C TYR A 18 2.55 4.72 6.26
N PHE A 19 1.30 4.31 6.38
CA PHE A 19 0.18 5.24 6.29
C PHE A 19 -0.13 5.93 7.61
N GLY A 20 0.54 5.61 8.72
CA GLY A 20 0.41 6.21 10.06
C GLY A 20 -0.71 5.64 10.93
N GLY A 21 -1.15 4.43 10.60
CA GLY A 21 -1.89 3.57 11.52
C GLY A 21 -0.94 2.75 12.41
N ALA A 22 -1.54 1.78 13.10
CA ALA A 22 -0.84 0.71 13.79
C ALA A 22 -1.80 -0.48 13.92
N TRP A 23 -1.27 -1.68 14.17
CA TRP A 23 -2.08 -2.87 14.47
C TRP A 23 -3.18 -3.14 13.44
N GLY A 24 -2.88 -3.01 12.14
CA GLY A 24 -3.86 -3.24 11.08
C GLY A 24 -5.03 -2.25 11.03
N PHE A 25 -4.88 -1.05 11.59
CA PHE A 25 -5.94 -0.03 11.71
C PHE A 25 -7.15 -0.45 12.55
N PHE A 26 -6.96 -1.35 13.51
CA PHE A 26 -8.06 -1.76 14.39
C PHE A 26 -8.44 -0.68 15.39
N ALA A 27 -9.75 -0.59 15.67
CA ALA A 27 -10.27 0.14 16.81
C ALA A 27 -9.72 -0.45 18.12
N ASN A 28 -9.79 0.34 19.20
CA ASN A 28 -9.25 -0.07 20.52
C ASN A 28 -9.78 -1.42 21.03
N ASP A 29 -11.03 -1.76 20.73
CA ASP A 29 -11.65 -3.03 21.12
C ASP A 29 -11.28 -4.22 20.21
N ARG A 30 -10.57 -3.96 19.11
CA ARG A 30 -10.14 -4.91 18.08
C ARG A 30 -11.30 -5.69 17.44
N LYS A 31 -12.49 -5.11 17.38
CA LYS A 31 -13.68 -5.72 16.74
C LYS A 31 -14.03 -5.09 15.41
N ALA A 32 -13.38 -4.00 15.06
CA ALA A 32 -13.56 -3.29 13.81
C ALA A 32 -12.26 -2.60 13.40
N TYR A 33 -12.21 -2.19 12.13
CA TYR A 33 -11.24 -1.21 11.66
C TYR A 33 -11.76 0.20 11.95
N GLU A 34 -10.85 1.12 12.24
CA GLU A 34 -11.11 2.53 12.51
C GLU A 34 -10.45 3.40 11.42
N THR A 35 -11.27 4.15 10.70
CA THR A 35 -10.82 5.10 9.67
C THR A 35 -10.40 6.42 10.30
N TYR A 36 -9.47 7.12 9.67
CA TYR A 36 -9.07 8.45 10.10
C TYR A 36 -8.60 9.30 8.91
N SER A 37 -8.54 10.61 9.13
CA SER A 37 -8.12 11.59 8.14
C SER A 37 -7.27 12.66 8.83
N ALA A 38 -6.04 12.85 8.36
CA ALA A 38 -5.15 13.92 8.79
C ALA A 38 -4.56 14.66 7.57
N PRO A 39 -3.98 15.87 7.73
CA PRO A 39 -3.59 16.69 6.57
C PRO A 39 -2.65 16.01 5.56
N TYR A 40 -1.74 15.15 6.01
CA TYR A 40 -0.70 14.56 5.16
C TYR A 40 -0.79 13.04 5.04
N LEU A 41 -1.64 12.36 5.80
CA LEU A 41 -1.80 10.92 5.74
C LEU A 41 -3.15 10.50 6.30
N GLY A 42 -3.68 9.36 5.84
CA GLY A 42 -4.98 8.90 6.31
C GLY A 42 -5.43 7.57 5.74
N TYR A 43 -6.48 7.07 6.39
CA TYR A 43 -7.24 5.89 6.00
C TYR A 43 -8.73 6.27 5.92
N PRO A 44 -9.14 7.04 4.89
CA PRO A 44 -10.48 7.61 4.83
C PRO A 44 -11.56 6.66 4.31
N GLN A 45 -11.19 5.62 3.56
CA GLN A 45 -12.16 4.73 2.94
C GLN A 45 -11.97 3.29 3.42
N LEU A 46 -13.06 2.74 3.95
CA LEU A 46 -13.18 1.34 4.26
C LEU A 46 -14.52 0.83 3.73
N ILE A 47 -14.47 -0.04 2.73
CA ILE A 47 -15.65 -0.73 2.21
C ILE A 47 -15.65 -2.13 2.81
N LYS A 48 -16.61 -2.39 3.69
CA LYS A 48 -16.74 -3.66 4.41
C LYS A 48 -17.76 -4.54 3.70
N PRO A 49 -17.43 -5.79 3.37
CA PRO A 49 -18.43 -6.84 3.26
C PRO A 49 -18.85 -7.27 4.67
N ASP A 50 -19.82 -8.18 4.77
CA ASP A 50 -20.23 -8.71 6.07
C ASP A 50 -19.09 -9.50 6.73
N GLY A 51 -18.81 -9.17 8.00
CA GLY A 51 -17.81 -9.85 8.83
C GLY A 51 -16.50 -9.07 9.02
N PHE A 52 -15.94 -9.18 10.24
CA PHE A 52 -14.61 -8.65 10.55
C PHE A 52 -13.55 -9.69 10.14
N MET A 53 -12.51 -9.25 9.43
CA MET A 53 -11.40 -10.07 8.91
C MET A 53 -11.78 -11.31 8.06
N SER A 54 -13.04 -11.46 7.65
CA SER A 54 -13.57 -12.67 7.01
C SER A 54 -14.01 -12.46 5.56
N ALA A 55 -13.90 -11.23 5.05
CA ALA A 55 -14.35 -10.89 3.72
C ALA A 55 -13.44 -9.84 3.06
N SER A 56 -13.50 -9.75 1.72
CA SER A 56 -12.69 -8.86 0.88
C SER A 56 -12.94 -7.38 1.18
N MET A 57 -12.29 -6.86 2.23
CA MET A 57 -12.32 -5.46 2.59
C MET A 57 -11.57 -4.64 1.56
N ARG A 58 -12.06 -3.43 1.29
CA ARG A 58 -11.36 -2.48 0.41
C ARG A 58 -10.90 -1.30 1.24
N HIS A 59 -9.60 -1.05 1.17
CA HIS A 59 -8.91 -0.04 1.94
C HIS A 59 -8.45 1.09 1.01
N GLY A 60 -8.90 2.31 1.27
CA GLY A 60 -8.37 3.51 0.60
C GLY A 60 -7.46 4.27 1.56
N LEU A 61 -6.20 4.45 1.16
CA LEU A 61 -5.13 5.04 1.96
C LEU A 61 -4.49 6.20 1.19
N TYR A 62 -4.00 7.22 1.90
CA TYR A 62 -3.19 8.28 1.30
C TYR A 62 -2.04 8.72 2.19
N ARG A 63 -0.94 9.15 1.57
CA ARG A 63 0.18 9.82 2.22
C ARG A 63 0.79 10.86 1.27
N TRP A 64 0.99 12.05 1.79
CA TRP A 64 1.56 13.20 1.11
C TRP A 64 2.88 13.57 1.75
N HIS A 65 3.97 13.37 1.02
CA HIS A 65 5.33 13.72 1.45
C HIS A 65 5.62 15.23 1.26
N ILE A 66 4.79 16.10 1.85
CA ILE A 66 4.94 17.57 1.78
C ILE A 66 5.97 18.05 2.81
N ARG A 67 5.85 17.56 4.05
CA ARG A 67 6.72 17.95 5.17
C ARG A 67 7.98 17.07 5.25
N ASP A 68 7.92 15.91 4.63
CA ASP A 68 8.94 14.86 4.59
C ASP A 68 9.16 14.35 3.15
N PRO A 69 9.60 15.20 2.20
CA PRO A 69 9.84 14.77 0.82
C PRO A 69 10.87 13.64 0.73
N VAL A 70 10.63 12.71 -0.20
CA VAL A 70 11.60 11.67 -0.55
C VAL A 70 12.41 12.17 -1.74
N PHE A 71 13.63 12.64 -1.48
CA PHE A 71 14.54 13.16 -2.51
C PHE A 71 15.29 12.03 -3.20
N PHE A 72 15.60 12.20 -4.49
CA PHE A 72 16.45 11.32 -5.29
C PHE A 72 17.20 12.15 -6.34
N GLY A 73 18.38 11.70 -6.74
CA GLY A 73 19.24 12.40 -7.71
C GLY A 73 19.16 11.85 -9.14
N GLN A 74 18.99 10.54 -9.30
CA GLN A 74 19.04 9.85 -10.59
C GLN A 74 17.78 9.02 -10.84
N ASP A 75 17.44 8.11 -9.93
CA ASP A 75 16.31 7.21 -10.07
C ASP A 75 15.59 6.97 -8.75
N PHE A 76 14.28 6.75 -8.88
CA PHE A 76 13.43 6.42 -7.76
C PHE A 76 12.51 5.26 -8.13
N LYS A 77 12.46 4.29 -7.22
CA LYS A 77 11.54 3.16 -7.30
C LYS A 77 10.91 2.96 -5.92
N ALA A 78 9.60 3.13 -5.86
CA ALA A 78 8.80 2.73 -4.70
C ALA A 78 8.22 1.34 -4.95
N THR A 79 8.35 0.46 -3.97
CA THR A 79 7.75 -0.88 -3.99
C THR A 79 6.96 -1.09 -2.71
N VAL A 80 5.73 -1.57 -2.85
CA VAL A 80 4.88 -1.99 -1.74
C VAL A 80 4.71 -3.51 -1.82
N GLN A 81 4.82 -4.19 -0.69
CA GLN A 81 4.68 -5.63 -0.63
C GLN A 81 3.29 -5.99 -0.09
N PRO A 82 2.42 -6.66 -0.89
CA PRO A 82 1.19 -7.24 -0.38
C PRO A 82 1.53 -8.56 0.33
N LEU A 83 1.93 -8.47 1.60
CA LEU A 83 2.25 -9.62 2.45
C LEU A 83 1.24 -9.71 3.59
N GLY A 84 0.84 -10.93 3.92
CA GLY A 84 -0.02 -11.20 5.06
C GLY A 84 0.33 -12.52 5.74
N TRP A 85 -0.11 -12.66 6.99
CA TRP A 85 0.03 -13.88 7.75
C TRP A 85 -0.85 -14.97 7.15
N GLN A 86 -0.24 -16.09 6.79
CA GLN A 86 -0.94 -17.30 6.36
C GLN A 86 -0.35 -18.53 7.04
N VAL A 87 -1.17 -19.56 7.19
CA VAL A 87 -0.73 -20.90 7.59
C VAL A 87 -0.40 -21.65 6.31
N ASN A 88 0.84 -22.14 6.20
CA ASN A 88 1.24 -22.93 5.04
C ASN A 88 0.75 -24.39 5.15
N ALA A 89 1.00 -25.20 4.12
CA ALA A 89 0.64 -26.62 4.08
C ALA A 89 1.31 -27.50 5.17
N GLU A 90 2.25 -26.94 5.95
CA GLU A 90 2.93 -27.61 7.06
C GLU A 90 2.45 -27.12 8.44
N ASP A 91 1.30 -26.44 8.50
CA ASP A 91 0.75 -25.79 9.71
C ASP A 91 1.68 -24.75 10.35
N LYS A 92 2.63 -24.20 9.59
CA LYS A 92 3.51 -23.13 10.04
C LYS A 92 2.97 -21.79 9.60
N GLN A 93 2.91 -20.85 10.54
CA GLN A 93 2.54 -19.47 10.25
C GLN A 93 3.73 -18.73 9.60
N LYS A 94 3.50 -18.09 8.45
CA LYS A 94 4.51 -17.30 7.75
C LYS A 94 3.86 -16.13 6.99
N TYR A 95 4.62 -15.07 6.77
CA TYR A 95 4.27 -14.06 5.78
C TYR A 95 4.34 -14.66 4.37
N MET A 96 3.23 -14.56 3.64
CA MET A 96 3.11 -14.96 2.24
C MET A 96 2.53 -13.83 1.41
N HIS A 97 2.79 -13.87 0.10
CA HIS A 97 2.20 -12.92 -0.84
C HIS A 97 0.68 -13.10 -0.86
N LEU A 98 -0.02 -11.98 -0.69
CA LEU A 98 -1.47 -11.90 -0.84
C LEU A 98 -1.83 -11.76 -2.32
N GLN A 99 -3.04 -12.17 -2.65
CA GLN A 99 -3.65 -11.99 -3.98
C GLN A 99 -4.57 -10.77 -3.97
N ASP A 100 -4.07 -9.66 -3.43
CA ASP A 100 -4.82 -8.41 -3.35
C ASP A 100 -4.85 -7.73 -4.72
N ASP A 101 -6.00 -7.15 -5.05
CA ASP A 101 -6.11 -6.20 -6.15
C ASP A 101 -5.68 -4.81 -5.67
N VAL A 102 -4.61 -4.28 -6.26
CA VAL A 102 -3.96 -3.05 -5.80
C VAL A 102 -3.85 -2.05 -6.95
N ALA A 103 -4.48 -0.89 -6.75
CA ALA A 103 -4.29 0.29 -7.59
C ALA A 103 -3.61 1.39 -6.78
N SER A 104 -2.72 2.16 -7.42
CA SER A 104 -2.04 3.29 -6.79
C SER A 104 -1.85 4.45 -7.78
N THR A 105 -1.64 5.64 -7.24
CA THR A 105 -1.24 6.82 -8.00
C THR A 105 -0.16 7.53 -7.21
N ALA A 106 0.93 7.89 -7.89
CA ALA A 106 2.05 8.61 -7.30
C ALA A 106 2.14 10.01 -7.92
N PHE A 107 2.49 10.99 -7.09
CA PHE A 107 2.77 12.35 -7.51
C PHE A 107 4.20 12.69 -7.13
N TRP A 108 4.98 13.22 -8.06
CA TRP A 108 6.35 13.65 -7.82
C TRP A 108 6.71 14.83 -8.72
N TYR A 109 7.84 15.45 -8.40
CA TYR A 109 8.47 16.46 -9.22
C TYR A 109 9.85 15.97 -9.63
N GLN A 110 10.23 16.26 -10.86
CA GLN A 110 11.57 16.00 -11.36
C GLN A 110 11.96 17.03 -12.42
N SER A 111 13.25 17.19 -12.64
CA SER A 111 13.75 17.94 -13.80
C SER A 111 13.45 17.19 -15.10
N GLU A 112 13.25 17.94 -16.18
CA GLU A 112 13.08 17.37 -17.52
C GLU A 112 14.43 17.03 -18.18
N PRO A 113 14.47 16.01 -19.07
CA PRO A 113 13.35 15.18 -19.51
C PRO A 113 13.00 14.06 -18.52
N HIS A 114 11.74 13.65 -18.50
CA HIS A 114 11.30 12.44 -17.80
C HIS A 114 11.22 11.24 -18.76
N ALA A 115 11.32 10.03 -18.20
CA ALA A 115 11.07 8.81 -18.97
C ALA A 115 9.62 8.80 -19.48
N ALA A 116 9.38 8.15 -20.62
CA ALA A 116 8.03 7.92 -21.10
C ALA A 116 7.27 7.04 -20.10
N PHE A 117 6.00 7.35 -19.87
CA PHE A 117 5.16 6.52 -19.02
C PHE A 117 4.80 5.21 -19.73
N PRO A 118 4.71 4.08 -18.99
CA PRO A 118 4.09 2.88 -19.53
C PRO A 118 2.65 3.19 -19.96
N PRO A 119 2.12 2.51 -20.98
CA PRO A 119 0.74 2.70 -21.40
C PRO A 119 -0.21 2.38 -20.24
N LEU A 120 -1.28 3.16 -20.11
CA LEU A 120 -2.34 2.86 -19.17
C LEU A 120 -2.98 1.51 -19.56
N PRO A 121 -3.16 0.56 -18.62
CA PRO A 121 -3.91 -0.65 -18.90
C PRO A 121 -5.32 -0.31 -19.41
N ASP A 122 -5.90 -1.20 -20.21
CA ASP A 122 -7.25 -1.02 -20.71
C ASP A 122 -8.30 -1.03 -19.58
N ARG A 123 -9.58 -0.94 -19.93
CA ARG A 123 -10.65 -0.94 -18.93
C ARG A 123 -10.74 -2.28 -18.20
N GLU A 124 -10.60 -3.39 -18.91
CA GLU A 124 -10.81 -4.74 -18.37
C GLU A 124 -9.72 -5.12 -17.38
N ALA A 125 -8.47 -4.76 -17.68
CA ALA A 125 -7.33 -4.95 -16.78
C ALA A 125 -7.36 -4.07 -15.51
N ARG A 126 -8.28 -3.08 -15.46
CA ARG A 126 -8.51 -2.21 -14.29
C ARG A 126 -9.84 -2.48 -13.61
N ASP A 127 -10.63 -3.41 -14.14
CA ASP A 127 -11.90 -3.79 -13.54
C ASP A 127 -11.66 -4.87 -12.48
N VAL A 128 -12.39 -4.78 -11.38
CA VAL A 128 -12.29 -5.76 -10.32
C VAL A 128 -13.17 -6.94 -10.75
N ASN A 129 -12.57 -8.03 -11.24
CA ASN A 129 -13.29 -9.25 -11.58
C ASN A 129 -13.83 -9.91 -10.30
N LEU A 130 -15.06 -9.57 -9.94
CA LEU A 130 -15.79 -10.15 -8.81
C LEU A 130 -16.30 -11.53 -9.21
N ILE A 131 -15.61 -12.58 -8.75
CA ILE A 131 -16.15 -13.94 -8.67
C ILE A 131 -16.55 -14.20 -7.22
#